data_AF-A0A0Q1BF76-F1
#
_entry.id   AF-A0A0Q1BF76-F1
#
_cell.length_a   1.000
_cell.length_b   1.000
_cell.length_c   1.000
_cell.angle_alpha   90.00
_cell.angle_beta   90.00
_cell.angle_gamma   90.00
#
_symmetry.space_group_name_H-M   'P 1'
#
loop_
_entity.id
_entity.type
_entity.pdbx_description
1 polymer ?
#
loop_
_entity_poly.entity_id
_entity_poly.type
_entity_poly.pdbx_seq_one_letter_code
_entity_poly.pdbx_strand_id
1 'polypeptide(L)'
;MVETKRLCHVHCARSCVDQKRAGLHLKLLEMRPHWSDLKQEEQFRIIDRGETEPFDIAIPLPAKDRSDPEGTSWGVDLFWERFRCKKCGRCCYTPGAGLHLDEGDMERICRHLGWSKKRLLSLCRYDEVLGAWSLKQPCPFYDPEKGCTIYPARPLTCTRYPLHPALKEMPYHLAVDAFCPAAREFVKETLGWWIVCEANWARILRDMEG
;
A
#
# COMPACT_ATOMS: atom_id res chain seq x y z
N MET A 1 1.67 -23.53 10.32
CA MET A 1 1.45 -22.55 9.23
C MET A 1 1.57 -21.10 9.72
N VAL A 2 0.81 -20.64 10.73
CA VAL A 2 0.90 -19.24 11.22
C VAL A 2 2.28 -18.91 11.78
N GLU A 3 2.85 -19.76 12.64
CA GLU A 3 4.19 -19.54 13.19
C GLU A 3 5.28 -19.59 12.10
N THR A 4 5.22 -20.56 11.18
CA THR A 4 6.15 -20.64 10.05
C THR A 4 6.12 -19.37 9.19
N LYS A 5 4.92 -18.84 8.91
CA LYS A 5 4.75 -17.61 8.14
C LYS A 5 5.39 -16.43 8.88
N ARG A 6 5.19 -16.32 10.19
CA ARG A 6 5.89 -15.34 11.03
C ARG A 6 7.41 -15.49 10.91
N LEU A 7 7.93 -16.70 11.09
CA LEU A 7 9.36 -17.00 10.99
C LEU A 7 9.94 -16.63 9.62
N CYS A 8 9.20 -16.87 8.53
CA CYS A 8 9.63 -16.41 7.21
C CYS A 8 9.80 -14.90 7.14
N HIS A 9 8.87 -14.12 7.69
CA HIS A 9 8.99 -12.67 7.64
C HIS A 9 10.11 -12.18 8.57
N VAL A 10 10.32 -12.82 9.73
CA VAL A 10 11.44 -12.48 10.62
C VAL A 10 12.79 -12.79 9.97
N HIS A 11 12.96 -13.96 9.34
CA HIS A 11 14.27 -14.42 8.87
C HIS A 11 14.55 -14.12 7.40
N CYS A 12 13.51 -13.98 6.56
CA CYS A 12 13.66 -13.89 5.12
C CYS A 12 13.14 -12.58 4.52
N ALA A 13 12.49 -11.67 5.26
CA ALA A 13 11.84 -10.49 4.67
C ALA A 13 12.75 -9.71 3.71
N ARG A 14 13.98 -9.38 4.13
CA ARG A 14 14.96 -8.70 3.29
C ARG A 14 15.32 -9.52 2.05
N SER A 15 15.73 -10.77 2.24
CA SER A 15 16.10 -11.67 1.13
C SER A 15 14.95 -11.89 0.13
N CYS A 16 13.71 -11.94 0.63
CA CYS A 16 12.50 -12.13 -0.16
C CYS A 16 12.21 -10.91 -1.04
N VAL A 17 12.44 -9.70 -0.50
CA VAL A 17 12.38 -8.44 -1.26
C VAL A 17 13.46 -8.41 -2.34
N ASP A 18 14.69 -8.79 -2.02
CA ASP A 18 15.79 -8.81 -3.00
C ASP A 18 15.54 -9.83 -4.11
N GLN A 19 15.02 -11.02 -3.79
CA GLN A 19 14.61 -12.04 -4.77
C GLN A 19 13.51 -11.53 -5.71
N LYS A 20 12.50 -10.81 -5.19
CA LYS A 20 11.43 -10.22 -6.00
C LYS A 20 11.96 -9.11 -6.90
N ARG A 21 12.86 -8.27 -6.37
CA ARG A 21 13.55 -7.23 -7.15
C ARG A 21 14.37 -7.84 -8.29
N ALA A 22 15.07 -8.95 -8.02
CA ALA A 22 15.87 -9.68 -9.01
C ALA A 22 15.06 -10.52 -10.00
N GLY A 23 13.72 -10.55 -9.91
CA GLY A 23 12.89 -11.29 -10.86
C GLY A 23 12.87 -12.81 -10.65
N LEU A 24 13.26 -13.32 -9.47
CA LEU A 24 13.33 -14.77 -9.20
C LEU A 24 12.01 -15.51 -9.48
N HIS A 25 10.87 -14.83 -9.30
CA HIS A 25 9.55 -15.37 -9.59
C HIS A 25 9.43 -15.90 -11.02
N LEU A 26 10.02 -15.24 -12.02
CA LEU A 26 9.95 -15.66 -13.42
C LEU A 26 10.54 -17.06 -13.60
N LYS A 27 11.76 -17.27 -13.08
CA LYS A 27 12.43 -18.58 -13.11
C LYS A 27 11.64 -19.64 -12.33
N LEU A 28 11.08 -19.28 -11.18
CA LEU A 28 10.31 -20.24 -10.37
C LEU A 28 9.02 -20.68 -11.07
N LEU A 29 8.34 -19.76 -11.77
CA LEU A 29 7.10 -20.05 -12.50
C LEU A 29 7.34 -20.92 -13.73
N GLU A 30 8.48 -20.76 -14.41
CA GLU A 30 8.92 -21.67 -15.48
C GLU A 30 9.14 -23.10 -14.97
N MET A 31 9.70 -23.23 -13.76
CA MET A 31 10.00 -24.54 -13.17
C MET A 31 8.77 -25.25 -12.63
N ARG A 32 7.77 -24.51 -12.13
CA ARG A 32 6.54 -25.09 -11.61
C ARG A 32 5.37 -24.12 -11.71
N PRO A 33 4.18 -24.59 -12.12
CA PRO A 33 2.99 -23.77 -12.08
C PRO A 33 2.63 -23.43 -10.63
N HIS A 34 2.11 -22.22 -10.42
CA HIS A 34 1.67 -21.72 -9.13
C HIS A 34 0.27 -21.11 -9.26
N TRP A 35 -0.47 -21.05 -8.17
CA TRP A 35 -1.87 -20.60 -8.19
C TRP A 35 -2.03 -19.18 -8.73
N SER A 36 -1.00 -18.32 -8.57
CA SER A 36 -0.96 -16.97 -9.13
C SER A 36 -1.17 -16.94 -10.65
N ASP A 37 -0.70 -17.97 -11.34
CA ASP A 37 -0.72 -18.07 -12.81
C ASP A 37 -1.89 -18.94 -13.24
N LEU A 38 -2.08 -20.08 -12.58
CA LEU A 38 -3.19 -21.01 -12.87
C LEU A 38 -4.57 -20.38 -12.69
N LYS A 39 -4.69 -19.37 -11.79
CA LYS A 39 -5.94 -18.66 -11.51
C LYS A 39 -5.86 -17.18 -11.83
N GLN A 40 -5.01 -16.77 -12.78
CA GLN A 40 -4.76 -15.36 -13.05
C GLN A 40 -6.04 -14.59 -13.44
N GLU A 41 -6.86 -15.15 -14.33
CA GLU A 41 -8.10 -14.52 -14.78
C GLU A 41 -9.13 -14.35 -13.65
N GLU A 42 -9.22 -15.31 -12.73
CA GLU A 42 -10.07 -15.22 -11.54
C GLU A 42 -9.59 -14.11 -10.61
N GLN A 43 -8.28 -14.05 -10.35
CA GLN A 43 -7.67 -13.02 -9.51
C GLN A 43 -7.85 -11.63 -10.12
N PHE A 44 -7.68 -11.48 -11.44
CA PHE A 44 -7.88 -10.20 -12.12
C PHE A 44 -9.32 -9.72 -11.96
N ARG A 45 -10.31 -10.60 -12.13
CA ARG A 45 -11.71 -10.28 -11.87
C ARG A 45 -11.96 -9.81 -10.44
N ILE A 46 -11.33 -10.45 -9.44
CA ILE A 46 -11.43 -10.03 -8.05
C ILE A 46 -10.82 -8.63 -7.88
N ILE A 47 -9.60 -8.41 -8.39
CA ILE A 47 -8.91 -7.12 -8.32
C ILE A 47 -9.74 -6.00 -8.96
N ASP A 48 -10.36 -6.27 -10.12
CA ASP A 48 -11.12 -5.29 -10.89
C ASP A 48 -12.46 -4.87 -10.27
N ARG A 49 -12.97 -5.62 -9.27
CA ARG A 49 -14.07 -5.12 -8.42
C ARG A 49 -13.74 -3.78 -7.76
N GLY A 50 -12.45 -3.49 -7.59
CA GLY A 50 -11.95 -2.23 -7.04
C GLY A 50 -12.30 -1.01 -7.89
N GLU A 51 -12.75 -1.22 -9.12
CA GLU A 51 -13.27 -0.14 -9.96
C GLU A 51 -14.54 0.49 -9.39
N THR A 52 -15.37 -0.29 -8.71
CA THR A 52 -16.68 0.13 -8.21
C THR A 52 -16.79 0.07 -6.69
N GLU A 53 -16.06 -0.84 -6.04
CA GLU A 53 -16.17 -1.09 -4.60
C GLU A 53 -14.80 -0.96 -3.92
N PRO A 54 -14.66 -0.17 -2.84
CA PRO A 54 -13.42 -0.11 -2.08
C PRO A 54 -13.24 -1.38 -1.23
N PHE A 55 -12.08 -2.03 -1.33
CA PHE A 55 -11.67 -3.12 -0.46
C PHE A 55 -10.15 -3.27 -0.48
N ASP A 56 -9.61 -3.98 0.50
CA ASP A 56 -8.17 -4.16 0.66
C ASP A 56 -7.68 -5.47 0.04
N ILE A 57 -6.56 -5.40 -0.67
CA ILE A 57 -5.88 -6.56 -1.27
C ILE A 57 -4.53 -6.75 -0.61
N ALA A 58 -4.27 -7.95 -0.08
CA ALA A 58 -2.92 -8.32 0.33
C ALA A 58 -2.00 -8.43 -0.88
N ILE A 59 -0.80 -7.88 -0.78
CA ILE A 59 0.25 -7.99 -1.80
C ILE A 59 1.43 -8.82 -1.26
N PRO A 60 2.17 -9.53 -2.12
CA PRO A 60 3.30 -10.36 -1.73
C PRO A 60 4.52 -9.52 -1.34
N LEU A 61 4.41 -8.67 -0.32
CA LEU A 61 5.50 -7.88 0.26
C LEU A 61 5.38 -7.88 1.78
N PRO A 62 6.50 -7.95 2.52
CA PRO A 62 6.46 -7.97 3.97
C PRO A 62 5.93 -6.65 4.54
N ALA A 63 4.96 -6.73 5.44
CA ALA A 63 4.53 -5.59 6.26
C ALA A 63 5.63 -5.20 7.26
N LYS A 64 5.63 -3.93 7.67
CA LYS A 64 6.49 -3.44 8.75
C LYS A 64 6.13 -4.13 10.06
N ASP A 65 7.13 -4.56 10.81
CA ASP A 65 6.97 -4.92 12.21
C ASP A 65 6.78 -3.63 13.03
N ARG A 66 5.79 -3.62 13.91
CA ARG A 66 5.55 -2.47 14.79
C ARG A 66 6.65 -2.29 15.83
N SER A 67 7.35 -3.36 16.20
CA SER A 67 8.46 -3.33 17.16
C SER A 67 9.77 -2.81 16.56
N ASP A 68 9.95 -2.94 15.23
CA ASP A 68 11.11 -2.44 14.50
C ASP A 68 10.71 -1.94 13.08
N PRO A 69 10.03 -0.79 12.98
CA PRO A 69 9.50 -0.30 11.71
C PRO A 69 10.59 0.21 10.75
N GLU A 70 11.78 0.54 11.26
CA GLU A 70 12.93 1.00 10.46
C GLU A 70 13.70 -0.20 9.90
N GLY A 71 13.99 -1.22 10.72
CA GLY A 71 14.68 -2.43 10.25
C GLY A 71 13.85 -3.35 9.35
N THR A 72 12.54 -3.13 9.27
CA THR A 72 11.59 -3.94 8.49
C THR A 72 10.88 -3.19 7.36
N SER A 73 11.43 -2.06 6.90
CA SER A 73 10.82 -1.24 5.85
C SER A 73 10.89 -1.82 4.43
N TRP A 74 11.72 -2.83 4.19
CA TRP A 74 12.07 -3.35 2.85
C TRP A 74 10.88 -3.59 1.91
N GLY A 75 9.77 -4.12 2.43
CA GLY A 75 8.55 -4.34 1.64
C GLY A 75 7.87 -3.02 1.24
N VAL A 76 7.76 -2.07 2.18
CA VAL A 76 7.21 -0.75 1.91
C VAL A 76 8.09 0.01 0.93
N ASP A 77 9.41 -0.09 1.08
CA ASP A 77 10.35 0.58 0.20
C ASP A 77 10.24 0.05 -1.23
N LEU A 78 10.21 -1.28 -1.42
CA LEU A 78 10.02 -1.87 -2.75
C LEU A 78 8.64 -1.52 -3.35
N PHE A 79 7.60 -1.40 -2.54
CA PHE A 79 6.30 -0.90 -3.02
C PHE A 79 6.45 0.50 -3.61
N TRP A 80 7.06 1.45 -2.88
CA TRP A 80 7.22 2.82 -3.35
C TRP A 80 8.23 2.99 -4.49
N GLU A 81 9.22 2.10 -4.59
CA GLU A 81 10.13 2.03 -5.74
C GLU A 81 9.37 1.81 -7.05
N ARG A 82 8.29 1.02 -7.04
CA ARG A 82 7.55 0.62 -8.25
C ARG A 82 6.19 1.30 -8.43
N PHE A 83 5.50 1.65 -7.34
CA PHE A 83 4.19 2.28 -7.41
C PHE A 83 4.25 3.68 -8.05
N ARG A 84 3.31 3.98 -8.94
CA ARG A 84 3.18 5.31 -9.58
C ARG A 84 1.74 5.78 -9.52
N CYS A 85 1.49 6.89 -8.83
CA CYS A 85 0.15 7.48 -8.75
C CYS A 85 -0.33 7.91 -10.15
N LYS A 86 -1.52 7.44 -10.53
CA LYS A 86 -2.18 7.82 -11.80
C LYS A 86 -2.86 9.19 -11.80
N LYS A 87 -2.82 9.92 -10.68
CA LYS A 87 -3.48 11.22 -10.50
C LYS A 87 -4.99 11.19 -10.82
N CYS A 88 -5.64 10.04 -10.69
CA CYS A 88 -7.04 9.83 -11.09
C CYS A 88 -8.10 10.54 -10.23
N GLY A 89 -7.70 11.18 -9.13
CA GLY A 89 -8.62 11.90 -8.24
C GLY A 89 -9.50 11.05 -7.34
N ARG A 90 -9.61 9.72 -7.54
CA ARG A 90 -10.49 8.86 -6.73
C ARG A 90 -10.35 9.10 -5.21
N CYS A 91 -9.14 9.05 -4.66
CA CYS A 91 -8.88 9.33 -3.24
C CYS A 91 -9.15 10.79 -2.81
N CYS A 92 -9.28 11.72 -3.76
CA CYS A 92 -9.63 13.11 -3.52
C CYS A 92 -11.15 13.36 -3.53
N TYR A 93 -11.95 12.42 -4.03
CA TYR A 93 -13.40 12.52 -4.06
C TYR A 93 -14.08 11.59 -3.06
N THR A 94 -13.40 10.52 -2.60
CA THR A 94 -13.98 9.53 -1.69
C THR A 94 -14.40 10.16 -0.34
N PRO A 95 -15.70 10.29 -0.07
CA PRO A 95 -16.18 10.75 1.22
C PRO A 95 -15.77 9.76 2.32
N GLY A 96 -15.38 10.25 3.50
CA GLY A 96 -15.02 9.38 4.62
C GLY A 96 -13.59 8.83 4.59
N ALA A 97 -12.79 9.10 3.54
CA ALA A 97 -11.37 8.73 3.48
C ALA A 97 -10.47 9.41 4.54
N GLY A 98 -11.04 10.23 5.42
CA GLY A 98 -10.34 10.80 6.57
C GLY A 98 -9.04 11.49 6.17
N LEU A 99 -9.12 12.53 5.31
CA LEU A 99 -7.97 13.38 4.97
C LEU A 99 -7.60 14.27 6.18
N HIS A 100 -7.29 13.61 7.28
CA HIS A 100 -6.89 14.23 8.53
C HIS A 100 -5.56 14.94 8.34
N LEU A 101 -5.46 16.08 9.00
CA LEU A 101 -4.27 16.90 9.06
C LEU A 101 -3.80 16.93 10.50
N ASP A 102 -2.57 16.48 10.72
CA ASP A 102 -1.86 16.86 11.94
C ASP A 102 -1.24 18.26 11.80
N GLU A 103 -0.66 18.77 12.89
CA GLU A 103 -0.03 20.10 12.87
C GLU A 103 1.12 20.17 11.84
N GLY A 104 1.89 19.09 11.69
CA GLY A 104 2.99 19.01 10.73
C GLY A 104 2.51 19.02 9.27
N ASP A 105 1.35 18.42 8.99
CA ASP A 105 0.66 18.50 7.71
C ASP A 105 0.26 19.95 7.42
N MET A 106 -0.35 20.63 8.39
CA MET A 106 -0.76 22.02 8.23
C MET A 106 0.41 22.96 7.95
N GLU A 107 1.50 22.83 8.72
CA GLU A 107 2.72 23.63 8.52
C GLU A 107 3.33 23.39 7.14
N ARG A 108 3.42 22.12 6.72
CA ARG A 108 3.99 21.73 5.43
C ARG A 108 3.17 22.29 4.26
N ILE A 109 1.84 22.19 4.34
CA ILE A 109 0.94 22.74 3.31
C ILE A 109 1.02 24.28 3.28
N CYS A 110 0.95 24.94 4.44
CA CYS A 110 1.05 26.40 4.52
C CYS A 110 2.36 26.91 3.94
N ARG A 111 3.49 26.28 4.28
CA ARG A 111 4.83 26.63 3.77
C ARG A 111 4.90 26.44 2.26
N HIS A 112 4.37 25.34 1.74
CA HIS A 112 4.37 25.06 0.30
C HIS A 112 3.54 26.08 -0.51
N LEU A 113 2.42 26.52 0.04
CA LEU A 113 1.49 27.44 -0.65
C LEU A 113 1.75 28.93 -0.35
N GLY A 114 2.59 29.25 0.64
CA GLY A 114 2.73 30.61 1.17
C GLY A 114 1.44 31.12 1.84
N TRP A 115 0.67 30.23 2.46
CA TRP A 115 -0.63 30.56 3.06
C TRP A 115 -0.54 30.72 4.58
N SER A 116 -1.48 31.49 5.14
CA SER A 116 -1.71 31.50 6.58
C SER A 116 -2.50 30.26 7.02
N LYS A 117 -2.28 29.80 8.27
CA LYS A 117 -3.06 28.71 8.86
C LYS A 117 -4.56 28.97 8.82
N LYS A 118 -4.99 30.21 9.07
CA LYS A 118 -6.40 30.64 8.97
C LYS A 118 -7.00 30.36 7.58
N ARG A 119 -6.23 30.59 6.51
CA ARG A 119 -6.66 30.29 5.14
C ARG A 119 -6.76 28.79 4.89
N LEU A 120 -5.83 27.98 5.38
CA LEU A 120 -5.92 26.52 5.26
C LEU A 120 -7.14 25.98 6.03
N LEU A 121 -7.34 26.43 7.27
CA LEU A 121 -8.44 25.98 8.11
C LEU A 121 -9.83 26.29 7.53
N SER A 122 -9.98 27.33 6.70
CA SER A 122 -11.25 27.60 6.03
C SER A 122 -11.64 26.51 5.02
N LEU A 123 -10.67 25.70 4.57
CA LEU A 123 -10.85 24.54 3.71
C LEU A 123 -11.00 23.21 4.48
N CYS A 124 -10.94 23.26 5.81
CA CYS A 124 -11.03 22.09 6.67
C CYS A 124 -12.37 22.02 7.43
N ARG A 125 -12.68 20.86 7.98
CA ARG A 125 -13.70 20.63 9.02
C ARG A 125 -13.00 20.04 10.24
N TYR A 126 -13.42 20.44 11.43
CA TYR A 126 -12.96 19.80 12.66
C TYR A 126 -13.89 18.64 13.00
N ASP A 127 -13.31 17.47 13.25
CA ASP A 127 -14.01 16.30 13.75
C ASP A 127 -13.83 16.25 15.28
N GLU A 128 -14.91 16.50 16.02
CA GLU A 128 -14.89 16.54 17.48
C GLU A 128 -14.64 15.16 18.11
N VAL A 129 -15.06 14.08 17.45
CA VAL A 129 -14.91 12.70 17.94
C VAL A 129 -13.45 12.26 17.82
N LEU A 130 -12.82 12.58 16.68
CA LEU A 130 -11.43 12.25 16.42
C LEU A 130 -10.45 13.29 16.97
N GLY A 131 -10.94 14.46 17.38
CA GLY A 131 -10.12 15.58 17.83
C GLY A 131 -9.17 16.09 16.75
N ALA A 132 -9.58 16.01 15.48
CA ALA A 132 -8.69 16.22 14.33
C ALA A 132 -9.33 17.08 13.23
N TRP A 133 -8.51 17.88 12.57
CA TRP A 133 -8.94 18.58 11.35
C TRP A 133 -8.87 17.66 10.15
N SER A 134 -9.82 17.79 9.24
CA SER A 134 -9.86 17.08 7.96
C SER A 134 -10.13 18.03 6.80
N LEU A 135 -9.54 17.76 5.63
CA LEU A 135 -9.87 18.52 4.43
C LEU A 135 -11.31 18.25 4.00
N LYS A 136 -12.04 19.32 3.67
CA LYS A 136 -13.38 19.20 3.05
C LYS A 136 -13.29 18.34 1.80
N GLN A 137 -14.30 17.49 1.59
CA GLN A 137 -14.45 16.69 0.38
C GLN A 137 -15.54 17.30 -0.51
N PRO A 138 -15.38 17.32 -1.85
CA PRO A 138 -14.18 16.94 -2.59
C PRO A 138 -12.93 17.74 -2.21
N CYS A 139 -11.76 17.11 -2.24
CA CYS A 139 -10.50 17.72 -1.82
C CYS A 139 -10.26 19.05 -2.58
N PRO A 140 -10.06 20.17 -1.87
CA PRO A 140 -9.92 21.49 -2.49
C PRO A 140 -8.60 21.64 -3.28
N PHE A 141 -7.68 20.70 -3.14
CA PHE A 141 -6.39 20.68 -3.84
C PHE A 141 -6.37 19.71 -5.02
N TYR A 142 -7.51 19.15 -5.41
CA TYR A 142 -7.58 18.35 -6.64
C TYR A 142 -8.08 19.20 -7.80
N ASP A 143 -7.34 19.14 -8.89
CA ASP A 143 -7.66 19.75 -10.17
C ASP A 143 -7.79 18.62 -11.22
N PRO A 144 -8.89 18.53 -11.99
CA PRO A 144 -9.07 17.45 -12.96
C PRO A 144 -8.02 17.37 -14.06
N GLU A 145 -7.38 18.49 -14.42
CA GLU A 145 -6.37 18.57 -15.48
C GLU A 145 -4.95 18.34 -14.90
N LYS A 146 -4.69 18.85 -13.69
CA LYS A 146 -3.35 18.85 -13.07
C LYS A 146 -3.14 17.74 -12.04
N GLY A 147 -4.22 17.15 -11.54
CA GLY A 147 -4.22 16.24 -10.40
C GLY A 147 -4.13 16.98 -9.06
N CYS A 148 -3.46 16.38 -8.08
CA CYS A 148 -3.26 17.01 -6.77
C CYS A 148 -2.26 18.17 -6.87
N THR A 149 -2.73 19.39 -6.65
CA THR A 149 -1.94 20.63 -6.75
C THR A 149 -0.93 20.81 -5.62
N ILE A 150 -1.08 20.05 -4.51
CA ILE A 150 -0.13 20.00 -3.40
C ILE A 150 0.60 18.66 -3.32
N TYR A 151 0.75 17.92 -4.42
CA TYR A 151 1.35 16.56 -4.41
C TYR A 151 2.65 16.43 -3.58
N PRO A 152 3.61 17.38 -3.64
CA PRO A 152 4.84 17.34 -2.83
C PRO A 152 4.63 17.64 -1.33
N ALA A 153 3.56 18.34 -0.98
CA ALA A 153 3.21 18.75 0.37
C ALA A 153 1.98 18.03 0.92
N ARG A 154 1.66 16.86 0.34
CA ARG A 154 0.49 16.07 0.73
C ARG A 154 0.50 15.73 2.23
N PRO A 155 -0.68 15.67 2.87
CA PRO A 155 -0.82 15.13 4.22
C PRO A 155 -0.22 13.73 4.36
N LEU A 156 0.11 13.31 5.58
CA LEU A 156 0.64 11.97 5.83
C LEU A 156 -0.32 10.88 5.34
N THR A 157 -1.63 11.03 5.55
CA THR A 157 -2.65 10.11 5.03
C THR A 157 -2.55 9.97 3.51
N CYS A 158 -2.49 11.09 2.79
CA CYS A 158 -2.36 11.11 1.32
C CYS A 158 -1.02 10.56 0.82
N THR A 159 0.05 10.68 1.61
CA THR A 159 1.39 10.18 1.26
C THR A 159 1.46 8.66 1.41
N ARG A 160 0.75 8.10 2.40
CA ARG A 160 0.70 6.66 2.67
C ARG A 160 -0.25 5.91 1.74
N TYR A 161 -1.31 6.58 1.26
CA TYR A 161 -2.26 5.99 0.32
C TYR A 161 -1.56 5.52 -0.98
N PRO A 162 -1.77 4.27 -1.44
CA PRO A 162 -2.88 3.37 -1.11
C PRO A 162 -2.55 2.26 -0.10
N LEU A 163 -1.45 2.33 0.64
CA LEU A 163 -1.13 1.31 1.64
C LEU A 163 -2.08 1.42 2.84
N HIS A 164 -2.67 0.28 3.19
CA HIS A 164 -3.51 0.09 4.37
C HIS A 164 -2.85 -0.87 5.36
N PRO A 165 -3.33 -0.94 6.62
CA PRO A 165 -2.90 -1.97 7.56
C PRO A 165 -3.06 -3.37 6.97
N ALA A 166 -2.17 -4.29 7.35
CA ALA A 166 -2.23 -5.67 6.91
C ALA A 166 -3.59 -6.30 7.23
N LEU A 167 -4.10 -7.13 6.29
CA LEU A 167 -5.33 -7.90 6.49
C LEU A 167 -5.17 -8.89 7.65
N LYS A 168 -6.26 -9.17 8.38
CA LYS A 168 -6.25 -10.05 9.56
C LYS A 168 -5.78 -11.48 9.21
N GLU A 169 -6.16 -11.98 8.05
CA GLU A 169 -5.78 -13.28 7.48
C GLU A 169 -4.35 -13.29 6.90
N MET A 170 -3.82 -12.12 6.57
CA MET A 170 -2.47 -11.94 5.99
C MET A 170 -1.66 -10.90 6.77
N PRO A 171 -1.49 -11.04 8.11
CA PRO A 171 -1.02 -9.96 8.99
C PRO A 171 0.46 -9.57 8.76
N TYR A 172 1.20 -10.42 8.05
CA TYR A 172 2.61 -10.20 7.72
C TYR A 172 2.82 -9.62 6.31
N HIS A 173 1.75 -9.44 5.54
CA HIS A 173 1.80 -8.92 4.18
C HIS A 173 1.28 -7.49 4.15
N LEU A 174 1.85 -6.65 3.28
CA LEU A 174 1.25 -5.35 2.99
C LEU A 174 -0.14 -5.54 2.38
N ALA A 175 -1.00 -4.55 2.60
CA ALA A 175 -2.30 -4.45 1.96
C ALA A 175 -2.43 -3.11 1.25
N VAL A 176 -3.18 -3.09 0.15
CA VAL A 176 -3.47 -1.89 -0.64
C VAL A 176 -4.96 -1.76 -0.90
N ASP A 177 -5.45 -0.52 -0.94
CA ASP A 177 -6.82 -0.22 -1.34
C ASP A 177 -7.01 -0.45 -2.86
N ALA A 178 -7.85 -1.42 -3.19
CA ALA A 178 -8.24 -1.78 -4.55
C ALA A 178 -8.98 -0.64 -5.26
N PHE A 179 -9.51 0.35 -4.54
CA PHE A 179 -10.12 1.52 -5.15
C PHE A 179 -9.12 2.36 -5.95
N CYS A 180 -7.84 2.29 -5.59
CA CYS A 180 -6.74 2.93 -6.30
C CYS A 180 -6.40 2.17 -7.60
N PRO A 181 -6.56 2.79 -8.80
CA PRO A 181 -6.25 2.12 -10.06
C PRO A 181 -4.78 1.72 -10.20
N ALA A 182 -3.86 2.54 -9.66
CA ALA A 182 -2.43 2.23 -9.65
C ALA A 182 -2.10 1.06 -8.72
N ALA A 183 -2.85 0.88 -7.61
CA ALA A 183 -2.66 -0.26 -6.73
C ALA A 183 -3.11 -1.55 -7.40
N ARG A 184 -4.25 -1.53 -8.09
CA ARG A 184 -4.74 -2.68 -8.86
C ARG A 184 -3.73 -3.14 -9.89
N GLU A 185 -3.16 -2.22 -10.67
CA GLU A 185 -2.12 -2.56 -11.64
C GLU A 185 -0.88 -3.16 -10.98
N PHE A 186 -0.39 -2.52 -9.91
CA PHE A 186 0.71 -3.07 -9.13
C PHE A 186 0.42 -4.51 -8.66
N VAL A 187 -0.79 -4.78 -8.14
CA VAL A 187 -1.16 -6.13 -7.70
C VAL A 187 -1.12 -7.11 -8.87
N LYS A 188 -1.70 -6.75 -10.03
CA LYS A 188 -1.71 -7.60 -11.22
C LYS A 188 -0.30 -7.91 -11.73
N GLU A 189 0.56 -6.90 -11.78
CA GLU A 189 1.96 -7.03 -12.21
C GLU A 189 2.80 -7.89 -11.26
N THR A 190 2.40 -7.99 -9.99
CA THR A 190 3.19 -8.63 -8.94
C THR A 190 2.58 -9.95 -8.44
N LEU A 191 1.51 -10.47 -9.06
CA LEU A 191 0.92 -11.76 -8.69
C LEU A 191 1.95 -12.89 -8.65
N GLY A 192 2.87 -12.93 -9.62
CA GLY A 192 3.91 -13.93 -9.68
C GLY A 192 4.83 -13.95 -8.45
N TRP A 193 4.93 -12.85 -7.69
CA TRP A 193 5.80 -12.79 -6.51
C TRP A 193 5.32 -13.69 -5.35
N TRP A 194 4.07 -14.15 -5.37
CA TRP A 194 3.57 -15.12 -4.39
C TRP A 194 4.37 -16.43 -4.41
N ILE A 195 4.88 -16.85 -5.57
CA ILE A 195 5.71 -18.07 -5.65
C ILE A 195 7.02 -17.93 -4.87
N VAL A 196 7.55 -16.71 -4.72
CA VAL A 196 8.74 -16.42 -3.92
C VAL A 196 8.44 -16.57 -2.43
N CYS A 197 7.26 -16.10 -1.99
CA CYS A 197 6.79 -16.33 -0.62
C CYS A 197 6.66 -17.84 -0.35
N GLU A 198 6.01 -18.57 -1.24
CA GLU A 198 5.82 -20.01 -1.09
C GLU A 198 7.15 -20.78 -1.07
N ALA A 199 8.10 -20.42 -1.95
CA ALA A 199 9.42 -21.05 -2.00
C ALA A 199 10.21 -20.84 -0.70
N ASN A 200 10.18 -19.63 -0.14
CA ASN A 200 10.84 -19.33 1.13
C ASN A 200 10.18 -20.08 2.31
N TRP A 201 8.85 -20.18 2.33
CA TRP A 201 8.15 -20.95 3.36
C TRP A 201 8.45 -22.44 3.27
N ALA A 202 8.42 -23.01 2.07
CA ALA A 202 8.75 -24.41 1.85
C ALA A 202 10.19 -24.74 2.27
N ARG A 203 11.14 -23.81 2.07
CA ARG A 203 12.52 -23.96 2.57
C ARG A 203 12.56 -24.03 4.10
N ILE A 204 11.92 -23.08 4.78
CA ILE A 204 11.91 -23.04 6.25
C ILE A 204 11.26 -24.29 6.84
N LEU A 205 10.16 -24.78 6.24
CA LEU A 205 9.51 -26.00 6.71
C LEU A 205 10.45 -27.20 6.66
N ARG A 206 11.19 -27.37 5.56
CA ARG A 206 12.20 -28.43 5.46
C ARG A 206 13.31 -28.28 6.50
N ASP A 207 13.75 -27.05 6.75
CA ASP A 207 14.80 -26.76 7.73
C ASP A 207 14.31 -27.03 9.18
N MET A 208 12.99 -27.00 9.45
CA MET A 208 12.41 -27.29 10.76
C MET A 208 12.08 -28.78 10.98
N GLU A 209 11.94 -29.56 9.91
CA GLU A 209 11.61 -30.99 9.95
C GLU A 209 12.86 -31.89 9.99
N GLY A 210 14.05 -31.33 9.75
CA GLY A 210 15.35 -32.01 9.89
C GLY A 210 16.00 -31.78 11.24
#